data_AF-A0A972J4V9-F1
#
_entry.id   AF-A0A972J4V9-F1
#
_cell.length_a   1.000
_cell.length_b   1.000
_cell.length_c   1.000
_cell.angle_alpha   90.00
_cell.angle_beta   90.00
_cell.angle_gamma   90.00
#
_symmetry.space_group_name_H-M   'P 1'
#
loop_
_entity.id
_entity.type
_entity.pdbx_description
1 polymer ?
#
loop_
_entity_poly.entity_id
_entity_poly.type
_entity_poly.pdbx_seq_one_letter_code
_entity_poly.pdbx_strand_id
1 'polypeptide(L)'
;MATFHAYILGAVLIAFAGAGHSASCQDLPCIRQVKAEDLDVGTGKTGSAIIDAGDGVTFRLIPGSSKNAPAGPPSARMGIAVLDNTLATRKLPDSSYLGYAYLKSGTASFWMIGEYTGGAHCCARYHFFSRPAPGARLRYLGATTGSSEGLDEEPFLCRDKAVYFKDADIRFLYFHTPYSRSILTIPVYYRLEATSLTVQNRPFRKDYLAAVHEIDNELSDVLRKRSTVPEAILLDDESHFFSDELGQLLVKRTILYLYAGEDRKAWSTFDRDVRKYYGTRRTMERIKREIKRTMKDSGH
;
A
#
# COMPACT_ATOMS: atom_id res chain seq x y z
N MET A 1 33.40 -48.38 51.42
CA MET A 1 34.08 -47.89 50.20
C MET A 1 33.10 -47.95 49.04
N ALA A 2 33.14 -46.95 48.14
CA ALA A 2 32.28 -46.68 46.98
C ALA A 2 30.87 -46.11 47.31
N THR A 3 30.70 -44.79 47.50
CA THR A 3 30.48 -43.70 46.51
C THR A 3 29.24 -43.84 45.62
N PHE A 4 28.30 -42.90 45.84
CA PHE A 4 27.31 -42.29 44.96
C PHE A 4 27.32 -42.69 43.48
N HIS A 5 26.14 -42.76 42.85
CA HIS A 5 25.72 -41.82 41.78
C HIS A 5 24.21 -41.99 41.52
N ALA A 6 23.47 -40.91 41.78
CA ALA A 6 22.05 -40.78 41.44
C ALA A 6 21.91 -40.48 39.95
N TYR A 7 21.15 -41.30 39.22
CA TYR A 7 20.73 -40.99 37.86
C TYR A 7 19.35 -40.33 37.91
N ILE A 8 19.35 -39.00 37.80
CA ILE A 8 18.15 -38.21 37.54
C ILE A 8 17.79 -38.38 36.07
N LEU A 9 16.54 -38.81 35.80
CA LEU A 9 15.92 -38.81 34.49
C LEU A 9 15.96 -37.40 33.88
N GLY A 10 16.75 -37.22 32.82
CA GLY A 10 16.72 -36.02 31.99
C GLY A 10 15.51 -36.05 31.06
N ALA A 11 14.54 -35.19 31.31
CA ALA A 11 13.51 -34.83 30.33
C ALA A 11 14.18 -34.08 29.17
N VAL A 12 14.15 -34.68 27.97
CA VAL A 12 14.55 -34.02 26.73
C VAL A 12 13.40 -33.11 26.31
N LEU A 13 13.42 -31.87 26.79
CA LEU A 13 12.70 -30.76 26.18
C LEU A 13 13.50 -30.33 24.94
N ILE A 14 13.06 -30.78 23.76
CA ILE A 14 13.46 -30.18 22.49
C ILE A 14 12.80 -28.79 22.47
N ALA A 15 13.51 -27.81 23.01
CA ALA A 15 13.26 -26.43 22.69
C ALA A 15 13.58 -26.26 21.21
N PHE A 16 12.55 -26.05 20.39
CA PHE A 16 12.72 -25.46 19.07
C PHE A 16 13.33 -24.07 19.26
N ALA A 17 14.65 -24.00 19.26
CA ALA A 17 15.41 -22.78 19.03
C ALA A 17 15.26 -22.41 17.54
N GLY A 18 14.04 -22.05 17.15
CA GLY A 18 13.81 -21.15 16.02
C GLY A 18 14.22 -19.75 16.47
N ALA A 19 15.52 -19.56 16.62
CA ALA A 19 16.15 -18.28 16.90
C ALA A 19 16.02 -17.37 15.67
N GLY A 20 14.80 -16.90 15.41
CA GLY A 20 14.55 -15.69 14.63
C GLY A 20 14.96 -14.46 15.44
N HIS A 21 16.26 -14.32 15.69
CA HIS A 21 16.82 -13.06 16.20
C HIS A 21 16.77 -12.02 15.07
N SER A 22 15.61 -11.38 14.93
CA SER A 22 15.47 -10.12 14.21
C SER A 22 15.58 -8.99 15.23
N ALA A 23 16.82 -8.56 15.49
CA ALA A 23 17.13 -7.38 16.29
C ALA A 23 16.62 -6.09 15.61
N SER A 24 15.52 -5.59 16.17
CA SER A 24 15.03 -4.21 16.33
C SER A 24 15.32 -3.12 15.27
N CYS A 25 14.23 -2.52 14.76
CA CYS A 25 14.12 -1.06 14.72
C CYS A 25 14.36 -0.61 16.17
N GLN A 26 15.44 0.11 16.47
CA GLN A 26 16.16 -0.02 17.77
C GLN A 26 15.34 0.17 19.07
N ASP A 27 14.18 0.79 19.02
CA ASP A 27 13.08 0.66 19.98
C ASP A 27 11.80 0.40 19.17
N LEU A 28 10.83 -0.34 19.70
CA LEU A 28 9.52 -0.51 19.04
C LEU A 28 9.04 0.87 18.54
N PRO A 29 8.82 1.04 17.23
CA PRO A 29 8.43 2.34 16.69
C PRO A 29 7.18 2.84 17.42
N CYS A 30 7.28 3.99 18.09
CA CYS A 30 6.12 4.61 18.70
C CYS A 30 5.27 5.22 17.58
N ILE A 31 4.19 4.53 17.24
CA ILE A 31 3.20 5.00 16.27
C ILE A 31 2.08 5.68 17.05
N ARG A 32 1.75 6.91 16.63
CA ARG A 32 0.52 7.59 17.04
C ARG A 32 -0.31 7.85 15.81
N GLN A 33 -1.55 7.38 15.82
CA GLN A 33 -2.50 7.64 14.75
C GLN A 33 -3.70 8.38 15.30
N VAL A 34 -4.20 9.34 14.52
CA VAL A 34 -5.39 10.12 14.85
C VAL A 34 -6.23 10.21 13.58
N LYS A 35 -7.43 9.64 13.61
CA LYS A 35 -8.38 9.74 12.50
C LYS A 35 -9.11 11.07 12.56
N ALA A 36 -9.65 11.53 11.43
CA ALA A 36 -10.42 12.77 11.39
C ALA A 36 -11.64 12.73 12.31
N GLU A 37 -12.29 11.56 12.43
CA GLU A 37 -13.43 11.32 13.33
C GLU A 37 -13.07 11.48 14.82
N ASP A 38 -11.82 11.22 15.20
CA ASP A 38 -11.36 11.35 16.60
C ASP A 38 -11.18 12.83 17.02
N LEU A 39 -11.19 13.76 16.07
CA LEU A 39 -11.05 15.20 16.33
C LEU A 39 -12.40 15.87 16.63
N ASP A 40 -13.51 15.16 16.44
CA ASP A 40 -14.86 15.73 16.45
C ASP A 40 -15.49 15.62 17.85
N VAL A 41 -14.99 16.43 18.79
CA VAL A 41 -15.66 16.65 20.09
C VAL A 41 -16.53 17.91 20.00
N GLY A 42 -17.74 17.75 19.45
CA GLY A 42 -18.91 18.48 19.94
C GLY A 42 -19.34 19.79 19.29
N THR A 43 -18.86 20.17 18.11
CA THR A 43 -19.41 21.36 17.42
C THR A 43 -19.70 21.06 15.96
N GLY A 44 -20.95 20.83 15.60
CA GLY A 44 -21.44 20.59 14.23
C GLY A 44 -21.25 21.76 13.25
N LYS A 45 -20.07 22.39 13.24
CA LYS A 45 -19.56 23.31 12.23
C LYS A 45 -18.13 22.88 11.95
N THR A 46 -17.80 22.60 10.68
CA THR A 46 -16.43 22.40 10.23
C THR A 46 -15.67 23.72 10.31
N GLY A 47 -15.28 24.07 11.53
CA GLY A 47 -14.39 25.16 11.88
C GLY A 47 -12.96 24.79 11.53
N SER A 48 -12.12 25.80 11.28
CA SER A 48 -10.68 25.59 11.20
C SER A 48 -10.17 24.90 12.48
N ALA A 49 -9.33 23.88 12.33
CA ALA A 49 -8.73 23.16 13.45
C ALA A 49 -7.21 23.31 13.44
N ILE A 50 -6.59 23.25 14.62
CA ILE A 50 -5.15 23.23 14.79
C ILE A 50 -4.81 21.95 15.55
N ILE A 51 -4.07 21.05 14.91
CA ILE A 51 -3.70 19.74 15.44
C ILE A 51 -2.22 19.77 15.80
N ASP A 52 -1.89 19.53 17.07
CA ASP A 52 -0.51 19.28 17.50
C ASP A 52 -0.07 17.87 17.10
N ALA A 53 0.73 17.79 16.05
CA ALA A 53 1.24 16.55 15.49
C ALA A 53 2.54 16.07 16.17
N GLY A 54 3.01 16.76 17.23
CA GLY A 54 4.20 16.41 17.99
C GLY A 54 5.48 17.00 17.39
N ASP A 55 6.55 17.04 18.19
CA ASP A 55 7.85 17.63 17.85
C ASP A 55 7.76 19.05 17.24
N GLY A 56 6.80 19.88 17.68
CA GLY A 56 6.62 21.24 17.15
C GLY A 56 6.05 21.29 15.72
N VAL A 57 5.58 20.15 15.18
CA VAL A 57 4.82 20.08 13.93
C VAL A 57 3.35 20.26 14.23
N THR A 58 2.69 21.12 13.46
CA THR A 58 1.26 21.39 13.64
C THR A 58 0.54 21.38 12.29
N PHE A 59 -0.65 20.80 12.25
CA PHE A 59 -1.52 20.86 11.07
C PHE A 59 -2.63 21.85 11.30
N ARG A 60 -2.68 22.90 10.47
CA ARG A 60 -3.79 23.85 10.45
C ARG A 60 -4.75 23.45 9.34
N LEU A 61 -5.92 22.96 9.73
CA LEU A 61 -7.02 22.65 8.85
C LEU A 61 -7.85 23.93 8.67
N ILE A 62 -8.12 24.32 7.43
CA ILE A 62 -8.92 25.50 7.08
C ILE A 62 -9.96 25.06 6.06
N PRO A 63 -11.22 25.54 6.11
CA PRO A 63 -12.21 25.22 5.08
C PRO A 63 -11.66 25.47 3.66
N GLY A 64 -11.75 24.45 2.82
CA GLY A 64 -11.28 24.51 1.43
C GLY A 64 -12.22 25.31 0.53
N SER A 65 -11.73 25.73 -0.64
CA SER A 65 -12.54 26.45 -1.62
C SER A 65 -13.46 25.50 -2.41
N SER A 66 -14.77 25.73 -2.43
CA SER A 66 -15.76 24.80 -3.01
C SER A 66 -15.87 24.81 -4.55
N LYS A 67 -15.12 25.67 -5.24
CA LYS A 67 -15.44 26.08 -6.63
C LYS A 67 -15.25 25.00 -7.70
N ASN A 68 -14.53 23.91 -7.44
CA ASN A 68 -14.22 22.86 -8.43
C ASN A 68 -14.53 21.44 -7.93
N ALA A 69 -15.52 21.24 -7.07
CA ALA A 69 -15.75 19.94 -6.44
C ALA A 69 -16.43 18.92 -7.40
N PRO A 70 -15.80 17.78 -7.73
CA PRO A 70 -16.55 16.59 -8.14
C PRO A 70 -17.49 16.13 -7.00
N ALA A 71 -18.60 15.49 -7.36
CA ALA A 71 -19.69 15.15 -6.46
C ALA A 71 -19.23 14.49 -5.14
N GLY A 72 -19.57 15.10 -4.01
CA GLY A 72 -19.29 14.64 -2.65
C GLY A 72 -19.78 15.66 -1.61
N PRO A 73 -19.97 15.27 -0.32
CA PRO A 73 -20.48 16.19 0.70
C PRO A 73 -19.57 17.44 0.86
N PRO A 74 -20.10 18.67 0.68
CA PRO A 74 -19.32 19.92 0.70
C PRO A 74 -18.63 20.24 2.04
N SER A 75 -19.11 19.67 3.14
CA SER A 75 -18.77 20.08 4.50
C SER A 75 -17.41 19.59 5.00
N ALA A 76 -16.72 18.67 4.30
CA ALA A 76 -15.50 18.02 4.81
C ALA A 76 -14.19 18.41 4.09
N ARG A 77 -14.22 19.25 3.03
CA ARG A 77 -12.99 19.66 2.33
C ARG A 77 -12.22 20.69 3.13
N MET A 78 -10.98 20.37 3.45
CA MET A 78 -10.06 21.20 4.21
C MET A 78 -8.80 21.46 3.37
N GLY A 79 -8.33 22.70 3.35
CA GLY A 79 -6.94 23.01 3.07
C GLY A 79 -6.09 22.68 4.30
N ILE A 80 -5.00 21.94 4.09
CA ILE A 80 -4.09 21.55 5.17
C ILE A 80 -2.80 22.36 5.04
N ALA A 81 -2.52 23.22 6.01
CA ALA A 81 -1.23 23.88 6.15
C ALA A 81 -0.40 23.16 7.20
N VAL A 82 0.77 22.65 6.79
CA VAL A 82 1.74 22.01 7.67
C VAL A 82 2.71 23.07 8.17
N LEU A 83 2.79 23.21 9.49
CA LEU A 83 3.61 24.19 10.19
C LEU A 83 4.76 23.51 10.92
N ASP A 84 5.94 24.12 10.90
CA ASP A 84 7.10 23.76 11.74
C ASP A 84 7.38 24.94 12.66
N ASN A 85 7.16 24.76 13.97
CA ASN A 85 7.28 25.82 14.99
C ASN A 85 6.54 27.10 14.57
N THR A 86 5.27 26.96 14.17
CA THR A 86 4.35 28.01 13.67
C THR A 86 4.60 28.53 12.24
N LEU A 87 5.76 28.25 11.65
CA LEU A 87 6.07 28.68 10.28
C LEU A 87 5.48 27.72 9.26
N ALA A 88 4.73 28.25 8.29
CA ALA A 88 4.17 27.44 7.22
C ALA A 88 5.27 26.85 6.33
N THR A 89 5.35 25.51 6.29
CA THR A 89 6.31 24.78 5.47
C THR A 89 5.70 24.31 4.16
N ARG A 90 4.42 23.92 4.18
CA ARG A 90 3.70 23.40 3.02
C ARG A 90 2.20 23.63 3.16
N LYS A 91 1.56 24.00 2.06
CA LYS A 91 0.10 23.87 1.89
C LYS A 91 -0.16 22.64 1.02
N LEU A 92 -0.94 21.69 1.53
CA LEU A 92 -1.42 20.55 0.75
C LEU A 92 -2.65 20.96 -0.08
N PRO A 93 -2.98 20.21 -1.15
CA PRO A 93 -4.18 20.46 -1.93
C PRO A 93 -5.47 20.44 -1.07
N ASP A 94 -6.49 21.18 -1.50
CA ASP A 94 -7.79 21.18 -0.82
C ASP A 94 -8.49 19.82 -1.04
N SER A 95 -8.65 19.04 0.03
CA SER A 95 -9.17 17.66 0.00
C SER A 95 -9.88 17.33 1.32
N SER A 96 -10.58 16.20 1.42
CA SER A 96 -11.13 15.80 2.73
C SER A 96 -10.03 15.17 3.58
N TYR A 97 -9.79 15.74 4.75
CA TYR A 97 -8.79 15.22 5.68
C TYR A 97 -9.25 13.87 6.25
N LEU A 98 -8.39 12.85 6.19
CA LEU A 98 -8.69 11.51 6.75
C LEU A 98 -8.08 11.32 8.14
N GLY A 99 -7.02 12.05 8.46
CA GLY A 99 -6.25 11.87 9.68
C GLY A 99 -4.74 11.94 9.43
N TYR A 100 -3.97 11.59 10.44
CA TYR A 100 -2.53 11.46 10.32
C TYR A 100 -1.98 10.31 11.16
N ALA A 101 -0.79 9.85 10.78
CA ALA A 101 0.03 8.98 11.59
C ALA A 101 1.41 9.64 11.80
N TYR A 102 1.93 9.49 13.01
CA TYR A 102 3.26 9.93 13.43
C TYR A 102 4.06 8.70 13.84
N LEU A 103 5.30 8.64 13.37
CA LEU A 103 6.22 7.55 13.62
C LEU A 103 7.58 8.12 14.03
N LYS A 104 8.12 7.68 15.16
CA LYS A 104 9.51 7.92 15.54
C LYS A 104 10.35 6.66 15.35
N SER A 105 11.46 6.78 14.62
CA SER A 105 12.41 5.69 14.36
C SER A 105 13.84 6.18 14.55
N GLY A 106 14.46 5.77 15.66
CA GLY A 106 15.76 6.32 16.09
C GLY A 106 15.68 7.84 16.30
N THR A 107 16.56 8.59 15.63
CA THR A 107 16.56 10.06 15.68
C THR A 107 15.55 10.70 14.74
N ALA A 108 15.02 9.94 13.77
CA ALA A 108 14.14 10.46 12.75
C ALA A 108 12.67 10.35 13.18
N SER A 109 11.90 11.39 12.83
CA SER A 109 10.46 11.46 12.99
C SER A 109 9.81 11.54 11.60
N PHE A 110 8.69 10.84 11.40
CA PHE A 110 7.94 10.79 10.17
C PHE A 110 6.47 11.12 10.43
N TRP A 111 5.85 11.84 9.50
CA TRP A 111 4.41 12.11 9.51
C TRP A 111 3.82 11.67 8.19
N MET A 112 2.70 10.95 8.27
CA MET A 112 1.85 10.60 7.15
C MET A 112 0.52 11.32 7.33
N ILE A 113 0.09 12.09 6.34
CA ILE A 113 -1.20 12.79 6.34
C ILE A 113 -2.08 12.17 5.25
N GLY A 114 -3.22 11.62 5.65
CA GLY A 114 -4.19 11.03 4.73
C GLY A 114 -5.18 12.06 4.22
N GLU A 115 -5.46 12.03 2.93
CA GLU A 115 -6.49 12.83 2.30
C GLU A 115 -7.36 11.99 1.36
N TYR A 116 -8.62 12.39 1.19
CA TYR A 116 -9.60 11.78 0.30
C TYR A 116 -9.69 12.57 -1.00
N THR A 117 -9.18 12.01 -2.09
CA THR A 117 -9.03 12.77 -3.35
C THR A 117 -10.33 12.91 -4.15
N GLY A 118 -11.45 12.32 -3.70
CA GLY A 118 -12.77 12.64 -4.27
C GLY A 118 -13.12 11.92 -5.58
N GLY A 119 -12.94 10.60 -5.62
CA GLY A 119 -13.47 9.73 -6.69
C GLY A 119 -14.72 8.96 -6.25
N ALA A 120 -15.44 8.32 -7.19
CA ALA A 120 -16.59 7.46 -6.89
C ALA A 120 -16.23 6.17 -6.12
N HIS A 121 -14.93 5.91 -5.93
CA HIS A 121 -14.39 4.60 -5.57
C HIS A 121 -13.22 4.68 -4.56
N CYS A 122 -13.37 5.48 -3.50
CA CYS A 122 -12.49 5.46 -2.32
C CYS A 122 -11.00 5.76 -2.56
N CYS A 123 -10.68 6.70 -3.45
CA CYS A 123 -9.29 7.10 -3.66
C CYS A 123 -8.80 7.96 -2.48
N ALA A 124 -7.95 7.39 -1.63
CA ALA A 124 -7.14 8.15 -0.68
C ALA A 124 -5.78 8.50 -1.31
N ARG A 125 -5.06 9.42 -0.69
CA ARG A 125 -3.65 9.71 -0.96
C ARG A 125 -2.96 10.05 0.35
N TYR A 126 -1.73 9.61 0.52
CA TYR A 126 -0.96 9.91 1.72
C TYR A 126 0.23 10.80 1.40
N HIS A 127 0.37 11.87 2.16
CA HIS A 127 1.48 12.82 2.10
C HIS A 127 2.47 12.53 3.21
N PHE A 128 3.77 12.51 2.88
CA PHE A 128 4.82 12.17 3.83
C PHE A 128 5.74 13.35 4.12
N PHE A 129 6.07 13.49 5.40
CA PHE A 129 7.04 14.43 5.91
C PHE A 129 8.03 13.72 6.82
N SER A 130 9.24 14.28 6.93
CA SER A 130 10.26 13.80 7.85
C SER A 130 10.97 14.93 8.58
N ARG A 131 11.48 14.59 9.75
CA ARG A 131 12.50 15.34 10.48
C ARG A 131 13.65 14.37 10.78
N PRO A 132 14.85 14.55 10.19
CA PRO A 132 15.94 13.59 10.34
C PRO A 132 16.51 13.45 11.77
N ALA A 133 16.42 14.54 12.55
CA ALA A 133 16.92 14.62 13.93
C ALA A 133 16.18 15.74 14.68
N PRO A 134 16.13 15.72 16.03
CA PRO A 134 15.60 16.83 16.82
C PRO A 134 16.23 18.17 16.42
N GLY A 135 15.42 19.21 16.25
CA GLY A 135 15.85 20.54 15.81
C GLY A 135 16.15 20.68 14.31
N ALA A 136 16.19 19.58 13.54
CA ALA A 136 16.32 19.67 12.08
C ALA A 136 15.02 20.18 11.43
N ARG A 137 15.15 20.89 10.31
CA ARG A 137 14.01 21.40 9.54
C ARG A 137 13.11 20.26 9.03
N LEU A 138 11.80 20.43 9.15
CA LEU A 138 10.80 19.55 8.55
C LEU A 138 10.90 19.53 7.02
N ARG A 139 10.83 18.34 6.43
CA ARG A 139 10.93 18.11 4.97
C ARG A 139 9.68 17.43 4.46
N TYR A 140 9.21 17.87 3.30
CA TYR A 140 8.19 17.14 2.54
C TYR A 140 8.88 16.09 1.67
N LEU A 141 8.51 14.82 1.83
CA LEU A 141 9.11 13.70 1.10
C LEU A 141 8.39 13.41 -0.22
N GLY A 142 7.09 13.68 -0.28
CA GLY A 142 6.25 13.33 -1.42
C GLY A 142 4.89 12.81 -1.00
N ALA A 143 4.19 12.19 -1.94
CA ALA A 143 2.90 11.54 -1.70
C ALA A 143 2.82 10.22 -2.46
N THR A 144 1.95 9.32 -2.03
CA THR A 144 1.60 8.13 -2.83
C THR A 144 0.85 8.53 -4.10
N THR A 145 0.86 7.62 -5.08
CA THR A 145 0.10 7.80 -6.34
C THR A 145 -1.41 7.66 -6.16
N GLY A 146 -1.83 7.23 -4.96
CA GLY A 146 -3.20 7.01 -4.52
C GLY A 146 -3.35 5.64 -3.87
N SER A 147 -4.39 5.48 -3.07
CA SER A 147 -4.70 4.34 -2.21
C SER A 147 -6.16 3.94 -2.37
N SER A 148 -6.45 2.65 -2.27
CA SER A 148 -7.81 2.11 -2.22
C SER A 148 -8.38 2.02 -0.81
N GLU A 149 -7.54 2.25 0.20
CA GLU A 149 -7.85 2.02 1.60
C GLU A 149 -7.86 3.34 2.39
N GLY A 150 -8.53 3.33 3.55
CA GLY A 150 -8.52 4.45 4.49
C GLY A 150 -7.21 4.51 5.26
N LEU A 151 -7.13 5.32 6.31
CA LEU A 151 -6.00 5.20 7.23
C LEU A 151 -6.14 3.90 8.04
N ASP A 152 -5.39 2.88 7.65
CA ASP A 152 -5.27 1.61 8.38
C ASP A 152 -4.65 1.80 9.77
N GLU A 153 -4.91 0.90 10.71
CA GLU A 153 -4.43 0.99 12.09
C GLU A 153 -2.90 0.79 12.22
N GLU A 154 -2.27 0.06 11.29
CA GLU A 154 -0.82 -0.20 11.31
C GLU A 154 -0.18 -0.06 9.91
N PRO A 155 -0.07 1.17 9.38
CA PRO A 155 0.37 1.41 8.00
C PRO A 155 1.89 1.22 7.80
N PHE A 156 2.67 1.28 8.88
CA PHE A 156 4.13 1.24 8.84
C PHE A 156 4.68 -0.15 9.14
N LEU A 157 5.69 -0.56 8.38
CA LEU A 157 6.38 -1.83 8.51
C LEU A 157 7.87 -1.61 8.74
N CYS A 158 8.48 -2.39 9.62
CA CYS A 158 9.93 -2.45 9.79
C CYS A 158 10.47 -3.70 9.09
N ARG A 159 11.40 -3.53 8.13
CA ARG A 159 12.11 -4.63 7.48
C ARG A 159 13.54 -4.22 7.16
N ASP A 160 14.50 -5.10 7.41
CA ASP A 160 15.93 -4.87 7.15
C ASP A 160 16.45 -3.54 7.72
N LYS A 161 16.00 -3.17 8.92
CA LYS A 161 16.30 -1.89 9.62
C LYS A 161 15.84 -0.63 8.87
N ALA A 162 14.96 -0.77 7.89
CA ALA A 162 14.30 0.33 7.21
C ALA A 162 12.81 0.37 7.54
N VAL A 163 12.25 1.59 7.49
CA VAL A 163 10.83 1.85 7.64
C VAL A 163 10.19 1.84 6.26
N TYR A 164 9.08 1.12 6.16
CA TYR A 164 8.25 1.05 4.97
C TYR A 164 6.82 1.47 5.30
N PHE A 165 6.12 1.94 4.29
CA PHE A 165 4.68 2.11 4.26
C PHE A 165 4.10 1.14 3.23
N LYS A 166 3.10 0.35 3.62
CA LYS A 166 2.38 -0.54 2.71
C LYS A 166 1.13 0.19 2.22
N ASP A 167 0.91 0.17 0.92
CA ASP A 167 -0.28 0.71 0.25
C ASP A 167 -0.78 -0.29 -0.80
N ALA A 168 -1.85 0.06 -1.50
CA ALA A 168 -2.32 -0.59 -2.70
C ALA A 168 -1.90 0.17 -3.96
N ASP A 169 -1.43 -0.55 -4.98
CA ASP A 169 -1.15 0.02 -6.30
C ASP A 169 -2.44 0.21 -7.10
N ILE A 170 -3.07 1.37 -6.91
CA ILE A 170 -4.36 1.67 -7.52
C ILE A 170 -4.33 1.79 -9.05
N ARG A 171 -3.15 1.86 -9.68
CA ARG A 171 -3.04 2.06 -11.13
C ARG A 171 -3.58 0.87 -11.92
N PHE A 172 -3.67 -0.30 -11.29
CA PHE A 172 -4.27 -1.49 -11.89
C PHE A 172 -5.75 -1.66 -11.59
N LEU A 173 -6.36 -0.85 -10.71
CA LEU A 173 -7.76 -1.03 -10.33
C LEU A 173 -8.75 -0.76 -11.47
N TYR A 174 -8.36 0.01 -12.48
CA TYR A 174 -9.15 0.24 -13.70
C TYR A 174 -8.62 -0.51 -14.92
N PHE A 175 -7.66 -1.43 -14.73
CA PHE A 175 -7.01 -2.12 -15.83
C PHE A 175 -7.99 -3.12 -16.45
N HIS A 176 -8.56 -2.78 -17.62
CA HIS A 176 -9.52 -3.61 -18.36
C HIS A 176 -10.72 -4.12 -17.53
N THR A 177 -11.18 -3.36 -16.54
CA THR A 177 -12.39 -3.66 -15.75
C THR A 177 -12.82 -2.41 -14.99
N PRO A 178 -14.12 -2.19 -14.72
CA PRO A 178 -14.52 -1.13 -13.80
C PRO A 178 -14.03 -1.43 -12.38
N TYR A 179 -13.72 -0.38 -11.62
CA TYR A 179 -13.20 -0.48 -10.25
C TYR A 179 -13.98 -1.46 -9.37
N SER A 180 -15.32 -1.38 -9.39
CA SER A 180 -16.20 -2.22 -8.56
C SER A 180 -16.12 -3.71 -8.85
N ARG A 181 -15.50 -4.11 -9.96
CA ARG A 181 -15.30 -5.50 -10.37
C ARG A 181 -13.81 -5.87 -10.46
N SER A 182 -12.92 -4.97 -10.05
CA SER A 182 -11.50 -5.19 -10.11
C SER A 182 -11.03 -5.97 -8.89
N ILE A 183 -10.34 -7.09 -9.13
CA ILE A 183 -9.61 -7.81 -8.09
C ILE A 183 -8.12 -7.47 -8.08
N LEU A 184 -7.70 -6.49 -8.88
CA LEU A 184 -6.31 -6.10 -9.13
C LEU A 184 -5.75 -5.17 -8.04
N THR A 185 -6.14 -5.37 -6.78
CA THR A 185 -5.48 -4.77 -5.63
C THR A 185 -4.15 -5.49 -5.39
N ILE A 186 -3.05 -4.79 -5.66
CA ILE A 186 -1.68 -5.31 -5.54
C ILE A 186 -0.97 -4.49 -4.47
N PRO A 187 -0.33 -5.10 -3.45
CA PRO A 187 0.41 -4.34 -2.46
C PRO A 187 1.64 -3.67 -3.09
N VAL A 188 1.90 -2.43 -2.69
CA VAL A 188 3.11 -1.68 -3.03
C VAL A 188 3.76 -1.16 -1.75
N TYR A 189 5.09 -1.15 -1.71
CA TYR A 189 5.84 -0.76 -0.52
C TYR A 189 6.67 0.48 -0.82
N TYR A 190 6.47 1.52 -0.01
CA TYR A 190 7.27 2.73 -0.06
C TYR A 190 8.29 2.70 1.07
N ARG A 191 9.58 2.81 0.77
CA ARG A 191 10.61 3.04 1.76
C ARG A 191 10.60 4.51 2.18
N LEU A 192 10.59 4.71 3.49
CA LEU A 192 10.74 6.02 4.10
C LEU A 192 12.20 6.20 4.52
N GLU A 193 12.81 7.25 3.98
CA GLU A 193 14.07 7.77 4.46
C GLU A 193 13.90 9.21 4.92
N ALA A 194 14.82 9.68 5.73
CA ALA A 194 14.83 11.06 6.22
C ALA A 194 14.77 12.11 5.09
N THR A 195 15.09 11.76 3.85
CA THR A 195 15.13 12.68 2.71
C THR A 195 14.34 12.21 1.49
N SER A 196 13.73 11.02 1.52
CA SER A 196 13.09 10.44 0.34
C SER A 196 11.90 9.56 0.70
N LEU A 197 10.94 9.49 -0.23
CA LEU A 197 9.90 8.48 -0.28
C LEU A 197 10.07 7.75 -1.61
N THR A 198 10.39 6.46 -1.57
CA THR A 198 10.70 5.70 -2.79
C THR A 198 9.96 4.38 -2.82
N VAL A 199 9.42 3.98 -3.97
CA VAL A 199 8.84 2.63 -4.13
C VAL A 199 9.98 1.62 -4.09
N GLN A 200 9.87 0.62 -3.20
CA GLN A 200 10.87 -0.43 -3.05
C GLN A 200 10.22 -1.76 -2.66
N ASN A 201 9.79 -2.51 -3.67
CA ASN A 201 9.07 -3.78 -3.50
C ASN A 201 9.99 -4.99 -3.25
N ARG A 202 11.26 -4.95 -3.69
CA ARG A 202 12.18 -6.09 -3.65
C ARG A 202 12.36 -6.74 -2.27
N PRO A 203 12.46 -6.00 -1.15
CA PRO A 203 12.56 -6.59 0.19
C PRO A 203 11.35 -7.47 0.56
N PHE A 204 10.20 -7.24 -0.07
CA PHE A 204 8.95 -7.96 0.15
C PHE A 204 8.72 -9.09 -0.88
N ARG A 205 9.77 -9.50 -1.60
CA ARG A 205 9.71 -10.60 -2.60
C ARG A 205 9.00 -11.85 -2.07
N LYS A 206 9.27 -12.27 -0.83
CA LYS A 206 8.64 -13.45 -0.24
C LYS A 206 7.13 -13.29 -0.10
N ASP A 207 6.67 -12.11 0.24
CA ASP A 207 5.25 -11.81 0.45
C ASP A 207 4.50 -11.82 -0.89
N TYR A 208 5.13 -11.27 -1.94
CA TYR A 208 4.60 -11.38 -3.31
C TYR A 208 4.51 -12.83 -3.80
N LEU A 209 5.53 -13.65 -3.51
CA LEU A 209 5.50 -15.07 -3.89
C LEU A 209 4.46 -15.86 -3.09
N ALA A 210 4.22 -15.51 -1.82
CA ALA A 210 3.14 -16.10 -1.03
C ALA A 210 1.78 -15.75 -1.65
N ALA A 211 1.55 -14.47 -1.99
CA ALA A 211 0.34 -14.04 -2.68
C ALA A 211 0.15 -14.75 -4.04
N VAL A 212 1.23 -14.98 -4.79
CA VAL A 212 1.17 -15.79 -6.02
C VAL A 212 0.65 -17.21 -5.75
N HIS A 213 1.09 -17.84 -4.66
CA HIS A 213 0.62 -19.19 -4.30
C HIS A 213 -0.88 -19.20 -3.96
N GLU A 214 -1.38 -18.16 -3.29
CA GLU A 214 -2.82 -17.97 -3.04
C GLU A 214 -3.59 -17.83 -4.36
N ILE A 215 -3.09 -17.01 -5.28
CA ILE A 215 -3.71 -16.85 -6.61
C ILE A 215 -3.67 -18.15 -7.42
N ASP A 216 -2.62 -18.98 -7.31
CA ASP A 216 -2.59 -20.28 -7.99
C ASP A 216 -3.67 -21.25 -7.46
N ASN A 217 -4.03 -21.15 -6.16
CA ASN A 217 -5.16 -21.89 -5.59
C ASN A 217 -6.51 -21.37 -6.14
N GLU A 218 -6.70 -20.05 -6.15
CA GLU A 218 -7.91 -19.41 -6.72
C GLU A 218 -8.09 -19.75 -8.21
N LEU A 219 -7.01 -19.68 -8.99
CA LEU A 219 -7.00 -20.08 -10.40
C LEU A 219 -7.48 -21.52 -10.57
N SER A 220 -7.02 -22.44 -9.72
CA SER A 220 -7.42 -23.85 -9.77
C SER A 220 -8.91 -24.03 -9.49
N ASP A 221 -9.46 -23.26 -8.55
CA ASP A 221 -10.88 -23.28 -8.22
C ASP A 221 -11.76 -22.69 -9.33
N VAL A 222 -11.37 -21.55 -9.91
CA VAL A 222 -12.07 -20.92 -11.04
C VAL A 222 -12.06 -21.87 -12.24
N LEU A 223 -10.92 -22.49 -12.54
CA LEU A 223 -10.81 -23.46 -13.63
C LEU A 223 -11.69 -24.70 -13.41
N ARG A 224 -11.79 -25.22 -12.18
CA ARG A 224 -12.65 -26.38 -11.87
C ARG A 224 -14.14 -26.09 -12.11
N LYS A 225 -14.57 -24.85 -11.89
CA LYS A 225 -15.97 -24.42 -12.06
C LYS A 225 -16.28 -23.97 -13.49
N ARG A 226 -15.27 -23.81 -14.33
CA ARG A 226 -15.40 -23.22 -15.66
C ARG A 226 -16.02 -24.22 -16.64
N SER A 227 -17.11 -23.81 -17.28
CA SER A 227 -17.84 -24.61 -18.26
C SER A 227 -17.61 -24.18 -19.72
N THR A 228 -17.07 -22.99 -19.95
CA THR A 228 -16.86 -22.41 -21.28
C THR A 228 -15.45 -21.86 -21.45
N VAL A 229 -15.00 -21.81 -22.70
CA VAL A 229 -13.72 -21.19 -23.08
C VAL A 229 -14.00 -19.91 -23.86
N PRO A 230 -13.91 -18.73 -23.24
CA PRO A 230 -13.98 -17.47 -23.96
C PRO A 230 -12.97 -17.40 -25.11
N GLU A 231 -13.36 -16.70 -26.17
CA GLU A 231 -12.52 -16.52 -27.35
C GLU A 231 -11.20 -15.84 -26.98
N ALA A 232 -11.24 -14.73 -26.26
CA ALA A 232 -10.05 -13.98 -25.85
C ALA A 232 -10.11 -13.64 -24.35
N ILE A 233 -8.97 -13.19 -23.80
CA ILE A 233 -8.88 -12.72 -22.40
C ILE A 233 -9.58 -11.37 -22.19
N LEU A 234 -9.66 -10.54 -23.25
CA LEU A 234 -10.43 -9.30 -23.27
C LEU A 234 -11.54 -9.41 -24.30
N LEU A 235 -12.69 -8.81 -24.02
CA LEU A 235 -13.79 -8.68 -24.97
C LEU A 235 -13.38 -7.80 -26.16
N ASP A 236 -13.87 -8.14 -27.36
CA ASP A 236 -13.68 -7.36 -28.59
C ASP A 236 -14.76 -6.26 -28.68
N ASP A 237 -14.79 -5.39 -27.67
CA ASP A 237 -15.64 -4.21 -27.59
C ASP A 237 -14.82 -2.95 -27.32
N GLU A 238 -15.45 -1.77 -27.34
CA GLU A 238 -14.72 -0.51 -27.11
C GLU A 238 -14.05 -0.44 -25.73
N SER A 239 -14.63 -1.09 -24.72
CA SER A 239 -14.16 -1.07 -23.33
C SER A 239 -12.99 -2.03 -23.12
N HIS A 240 -12.85 -3.05 -23.96
CA HIS A 240 -11.86 -4.11 -23.86
C HIS A 240 -11.78 -4.69 -22.45
N PHE A 241 -12.92 -4.94 -21.81
CA PHE A 241 -12.93 -5.51 -20.47
C PHE A 241 -12.48 -6.96 -20.46
N PHE A 242 -11.99 -7.43 -19.30
CA PHE A 242 -11.74 -8.85 -19.10
C PHE A 242 -13.01 -9.66 -19.37
N SER A 243 -12.84 -10.74 -20.14
CA SER A 243 -13.95 -11.62 -20.49
C SER A 243 -14.43 -12.46 -19.31
N ASP A 244 -13.58 -12.69 -18.32
CA ASP A 244 -13.88 -13.45 -17.11
C ASP A 244 -12.93 -13.08 -15.95
N GLU A 245 -13.25 -13.58 -14.75
CA GLU A 245 -12.42 -13.46 -13.54
C GLU A 245 -11.04 -14.12 -13.71
N LEU A 246 -10.97 -15.23 -14.46
CA LEU A 246 -9.72 -15.92 -14.77
C LEU A 246 -8.70 -14.96 -15.40
N GLY A 247 -9.14 -14.07 -16.29
CA GLY A 247 -8.29 -13.09 -16.95
C GLY A 247 -7.66 -12.12 -15.95
N GLN A 248 -8.45 -11.64 -14.99
CA GLN A 248 -7.96 -10.78 -13.91
C GLN A 248 -6.94 -11.52 -13.03
N LEU A 249 -7.21 -12.77 -12.64
CA LEU A 249 -6.30 -13.57 -11.82
C LEU A 249 -4.96 -13.82 -12.52
N LEU A 250 -4.98 -14.13 -13.82
CA LEU A 250 -3.76 -14.31 -14.60
C LEU A 250 -2.91 -13.02 -14.65
N VAL A 251 -3.56 -11.87 -14.84
CA VAL A 251 -2.87 -10.57 -14.81
C VAL A 251 -2.35 -10.24 -13.41
N LYS A 252 -3.16 -10.45 -12.36
CA LYS A 252 -2.76 -10.25 -10.96
C LYS A 252 -1.51 -11.04 -10.62
N ARG A 253 -1.50 -12.35 -10.90
CA ARG A 253 -0.33 -13.22 -10.68
C ARG A 253 0.90 -12.74 -11.45
N THR A 254 0.70 -12.28 -12.69
CA THR A 254 1.79 -11.74 -13.52
C THR A 254 2.42 -10.52 -12.87
N ILE A 255 1.61 -9.56 -12.42
CA ILE A 255 2.11 -8.34 -11.74
C ILE A 255 2.82 -8.69 -10.42
N LEU A 256 2.27 -9.62 -9.63
CA LEU A 256 2.91 -10.08 -8.40
C LEU A 256 4.29 -10.71 -8.66
N TYR A 257 4.42 -11.54 -9.70
CA TYR A 257 5.73 -12.08 -10.10
C TYR A 257 6.70 -10.96 -10.52
N LEU A 258 6.23 -9.95 -11.25
CA LEU A 258 7.06 -8.80 -11.64
C LEU A 258 7.54 -8.04 -10.40
N TYR A 259 6.67 -7.75 -9.43
CA TYR A 259 7.10 -7.14 -8.16
C TYR A 259 8.03 -8.02 -7.32
N ALA A 260 7.95 -9.35 -7.47
CA ALA A 260 8.91 -10.29 -6.90
C ALA A 260 10.26 -10.33 -7.65
N GLY A 261 10.40 -9.66 -8.80
CA GLY A 261 11.59 -9.70 -9.66
C GLY A 261 11.71 -10.98 -10.51
N GLU A 262 10.59 -11.66 -10.75
CA GLU A 262 10.51 -12.93 -11.47
C GLU A 262 10.05 -12.75 -12.92
N ASP A 263 10.57 -11.75 -13.64
CA ASP A 263 10.12 -11.32 -14.98
C ASP A 263 9.94 -12.46 -15.97
N ARG A 264 10.95 -13.33 -16.09
CA ARG A 264 10.91 -14.46 -17.03
C ARG A 264 9.78 -15.42 -16.69
N LYS A 265 9.56 -15.68 -15.41
CA LYS A 265 8.48 -16.54 -14.92
C LYS A 265 7.13 -15.87 -15.10
N ALA A 266 7.02 -14.57 -14.83
CA ALA A 266 5.82 -13.77 -15.03
C ALA A 266 5.31 -13.89 -16.48
N TRP A 267 6.17 -13.58 -17.45
CA TRP A 267 5.76 -13.56 -18.86
C TRP A 267 5.58 -14.96 -19.45
N SER A 268 6.44 -15.92 -19.09
CA SER A 268 6.31 -17.29 -19.60
C SER A 268 5.06 -18.00 -19.07
N THR A 269 4.69 -17.80 -17.80
CA THR A 269 3.47 -18.38 -17.23
C THR A 269 2.21 -17.69 -17.76
N PHE A 270 2.23 -16.36 -17.90
CA PHE A 270 1.14 -15.62 -18.55
C PHE A 270 0.90 -16.08 -19.98
N ASP A 271 1.96 -16.12 -20.80
CA ASP A 271 1.87 -16.55 -22.20
C ASP A 271 1.36 -18.00 -22.27
N ARG A 272 1.87 -18.91 -21.44
CA ARG A 272 1.42 -20.32 -21.41
C ARG A 272 -0.06 -20.44 -21.05
N ASP A 273 -0.51 -19.73 -20.03
CA ASP A 273 -1.86 -19.92 -19.49
C ASP A 273 -2.92 -19.23 -20.36
N VAL A 274 -2.61 -18.06 -20.94
CA VAL A 274 -3.51 -17.44 -21.93
C VAL A 274 -3.72 -18.36 -23.13
N ARG A 275 -2.66 -19.03 -23.59
CA ARG A 275 -2.73 -20.02 -24.70
C ARG A 275 -3.56 -21.24 -24.38
N LYS A 276 -3.59 -21.64 -23.11
CA LYS A 276 -4.28 -22.84 -22.64
C LYS A 276 -5.76 -22.56 -22.37
N TYR A 277 -6.08 -21.36 -21.89
CA TYR A 277 -7.40 -21.06 -21.35
C TYR A 277 -8.26 -20.13 -22.21
N TYR A 278 -7.75 -19.60 -23.32
CA TYR A 278 -8.54 -18.78 -24.26
C TYR A 278 -8.33 -19.26 -25.70
N GLY A 279 -9.35 -19.05 -26.54
CA GLY A 279 -9.34 -19.45 -27.95
C GLY A 279 -8.31 -18.71 -28.83
N THR A 280 -7.94 -17.48 -28.46
CA THR A 280 -6.99 -16.63 -29.19
C THR A 280 -6.05 -15.84 -28.27
N ARG A 281 -4.96 -15.36 -28.86
CA ARG A 281 -3.92 -14.55 -28.22
C ARG A 281 -3.97 -13.07 -28.66
N ARG A 282 -4.97 -12.68 -29.45
CA ARG A 282 -5.05 -11.38 -30.13
C ARG A 282 -4.80 -10.18 -29.21
N THR A 283 -5.29 -10.24 -27.97
CA THR A 283 -5.18 -9.15 -26.99
C THR A 283 -4.01 -9.29 -26.00
N MET A 284 -3.28 -10.41 -26.05
CA MET A 284 -2.20 -10.73 -25.10
C MET A 284 -1.06 -9.70 -25.12
N GLU A 285 -0.60 -9.31 -26.31
CA GLU A 285 0.49 -8.33 -26.44
C GLU A 285 0.06 -6.91 -26.02
N ARG A 286 -1.24 -6.59 -26.10
CA ARG A 286 -1.77 -5.34 -25.57
C ARG A 286 -1.60 -5.30 -24.04
N ILE A 287 -2.10 -6.33 -23.36
CA ILE A 287 -2.01 -6.46 -21.90
C ILE A 287 -0.55 -6.34 -21.45
N LYS A 288 0.37 -7.06 -22.09
CA LYS A 288 1.81 -7.02 -21.76
C LYS A 288 2.41 -5.61 -21.89
N ARG A 289 2.08 -4.89 -22.97
CA ARG A 289 2.55 -3.50 -23.17
C ARG A 289 1.97 -2.56 -22.13
N GLU A 290 0.69 -2.70 -21.81
CA GLU A 290 0.01 -1.82 -20.85
C GLU A 290 0.49 -2.08 -19.42
N ILE A 291 0.69 -3.33 -19.00
CA ILE A 291 1.34 -3.67 -17.72
C ILE A 291 2.72 -3.01 -17.64
N LYS A 292 3.58 -3.21 -18.64
CA LYS A 292 4.93 -2.61 -18.67
C LYS A 292 4.89 -1.08 -18.61
N ARG A 293 3.94 -0.45 -19.30
CA ARG A 293 3.76 1.00 -19.26
C ARG A 293 3.37 1.46 -17.86
N THR A 294 2.42 0.79 -17.22
CA THR A 294 1.97 1.12 -15.86
C THR A 294 3.09 0.94 -14.85
N MET A 295 3.93 -0.09 -14.98
CA MET A 295 5.01 -0.37 -14.02
C MET A 295 6.24 0.52 -14.15
N LYS A 296 6.42 1.24 -15.28
CA LYS A 296 7.62 2.05 -15.55
C LYS A 296 7.91 3.09 -14.47
N ASP A 297 6.88 3.58 -13.78
CA ASP A 297 7.00 4.60 -12.74
C ASP A 297 7.16 4.02 -11.32
N SER A 298 7.33 2.70 -11.17
CA SER A 298 7.36 1.97 -9.88
C SER A 298 8.74 1.51 -9.42
N GLY A 299 9.81 1.93 -10.09
CA GLY A 299 11.16 1.43 -9.81
C GLY A 299 11.35 -0.04 -10.22
N HIS A 300 10.61 -0.49 -11.24
CA HIS A 300 10.81 -1.78 -11.90
C HIS A 300 11.68 -1.63 -13.15
#